data_AF-A0A0C9Y6M5-F1
#
_entry.id   AF-A0A0C9Y6M5-F1
#
_cell.length_a   1.000
_cell.length_b   1.000
_cell.length_c   1.000
_cell.angle_alpha   90.00
_cell.angle_beta   90.00
_cell.angle_gamma   90.00
#
_symmetry.space_group_name_H-M   'P 1'
#
loop_
_entity.id
_entity.type
_entity.pdbx_description
1 polymer ?
#
loop_
_entity_poly.entity_id
_entity_poly.type
_entity_poly.pdbx_seq_one_letter_code
_entity_poly.pdbx_strand_id
1 'polypeptide(L)'
;MQSTVVLQSMYCNRLSGQLAAQEERQKKQKMGKLNADGLPKLLTGDAFQACVDEHEAAAKRDKAEQENWQKQKEVQSELMAAWKEMDNAWKQRNKERREAYHDELHLWQAERALAKQEGRHSSQKKPKLGKLEVAAPKPGGESVDGGVAGGHSGGNEEESDDGTQTDGGSDDD
;
A
#
# COMPACT_ATOMS: atom_id res chain seq x y z
N MET A 1 -20.90 -36.20 -11.59
CA MET A 1 -20.08 -35.82 -12.77
C MET A 1 -19.22 -34.56 -12.57
N GLN A 2 -19.45 -33.72 -11.54
CA GLN A 2 -18.66 -32.49 -11.36
C GLN A 2 -17.24 -32.73 -10.81
N SER A 3 -17.00 -33.83 -10.08
CA SER A 3 -15.71 -34.15 -9.46
C SER A 3 -14.59 -34.44 -10.45
N THR A 4 -14.89 -35.05 -11.60
CA THR A 4 -13.88 -35.36 -12.63
C THR A 4 -13.40 -34.09 -13.35
N VAL A 5 -14.30 -33.13 -13.56
CA VAL A 5 -13.98 -31.82 -14.16
C VAL A 5 -13.05 -31.02 -13.24
N VAL A 6 -13.32 -31.02 -11.93
CA VAL A 6 -12.46 -30.36 -10.93
C VAL A 6 -11.08 -31.01 -10.87
N LEU A 7 -11.00 -32.34 -10.90
CA LEU A 7 -9.71 -33.03 -10.87
C LEU A 7 -8.88 -32.76 -12.13
N GLN A 8 -9.51 -32.77 -13.31
CA GLN A 8 -8.83 -32.49 -14.56
C GLN A 8 -8.33 -31.06 -14.63
N SER A 9 -9.10 -30.07 -14.16
CA SER A 9 -8.65 -28.68 -14.14
C SER A 9 -7.47 -28.47 -13.19
N MET A 10 -7.47 -29.11 -12.01
CA MET A 10 -6.33 -29.07 -11.10
C MET A 10 -5.07 -29.71 -11.71
N TYR A 11 -5.22 -30.84 -12.40
CA TYR A 11 -4.12 -31.50 -13.08
C TYR A 11 -3.54 -30.63 -14.21
N CYS A 12 -4.39 -30.07 -15.06
CA CYS A 12 -3.98 -29.18 -16.15
C CYS A 12 -3.27 -27.93 -15.62
N ASN A 13 -3.78 -27.32 -14.54
CA ASN A 13 -3.15 -26.15 -13.91
C ASN A 13 -1.75 -26.47 -13.33
N ARG A 14 -1.59 -27.66 -12.75
CA ARG A 14 -0.30 -28.10 -12.21
C ARG A 14 0.70 -28.40 -13.33
N LEU A 15 0.25 -29.07 -14.39
CA LEU A 15 1.08 -29.41 -15.54
C LEU A 15 1.50 -28.15 -16.32
N SER A 16 0.58 -27.20 -16.53
CA SER A 16 0.89 -25.92 -17.19
C SER A 16 1.87 -25.09 -16.36
N GLY A 17 1.69 -25.06 -15.03
CA GLY A 17 2.64 -24.40 -14.12
C GLY A 17 4.05 -25.03 -14.17
N GLN A 18 4.13 -26.37 -14.24
CA GLN A 18 5.41 -27.08 -14.37
C GLN A 18 6.09 -26.82 -15.72
N LEU A 19 5.34 -26.84 -16.82
CA LEU A 19 5.86 -26.54 -18.15
C LEU A 19 6.36 -25.09 -18.23
N ALA A 20 5.58 -24.12 -17.74
CA ALA A 20 6.00 -22.72 -17.70
C ALA A 20 7.29 -22.53 -16.89
N ALA A 21 7.40 -23.17 -15.71
CA ALA A 21 8.61 -23.10 -14.90
C ALA A 21 9.83 -23.74 -15.59
N GLN A 22 9.63 -24.82 -16.35
CA GLN A 22 10.68 -25.47 -17.11
C GLN A 22 11.15 -24.63 -18.30
N GLU A 23 10.21 -24.04 -19.04
CA GLU A 23 10.52 -23.13 -20.15
C GLU A 23 11.27 -21.90 -19.67
N GLU A 24 10.85 -21.28 -18.55
CA GLU A 24 11.56 -20.14 -17.96
C GLU A 24 12.97 -20.52 -17.51
N ARG A 25 13.17 -21.72 -16.97
CA ARG A 25 14.52 -22.24 -16.64
C ARG A 25 15.38 -22.43 -17.89
N GLN A 26 14.82 -22.97 -18.97
CA GLN A 26 15.55 -23.15 -20.24
C GLN A 26 15.87 -21.80 -20.90
N LYS A 27 14.95 -20.84 -20.89
CA LYS A 27 15.18 -19.48 -21.41
C LYS A 27 16.30 -18.80 -20.64
N LYS A 28 16.29 -18.87 -19.30
CA LYS A 28 17.35 -18.32 -18.44
C LYS A 28 18.70 -19.00 -18.66
N GLN A 29 18.73 -20.31 -18.87
CA GLN A 29 19.97 -21.03 -19.21
C GLN A 29 20.53 -20.63 -20.58
N LYS A 30 19.66 -20.30 -21.55
CA LYS A 30 20.06 -19.87 -22.89
C LYS A 30 20.47 -18.40 -22.96
N MET A 31 19.88 -17.53 -22.13
CA MET A 31 20.12 -16.08 -22.17
C MET A 31 21.46 -15.64 -21.56
N GLY A 32 22.12 -16.47 -20.75
CA GLY A 32 23.35 -16.07 -20.04
C GLY A 32 24.66 -16.57 -20.67
N LYS A 33 24.63 -17.34 -21.76
CA LYS A 33 25.81 -18.04 -22.26
C LYS A 33 25.91 -17.91 -23.78
N LEU A 34 26.90 -17.14 -24.25
CA LEU A 34 27.39 -17.18 -25.63
C LEU A 34 27.61 -18.67 -26.00
N ASN A 35 26.78 -19.19 -26.92
CA ASN A 35 26.71 -20.61 -27.29
C ASN A 35 26.21 -21.56 -26.18
N ALA A 36 24.92 -21.49 -25.85
CA ALA A 36 24.25 -22.37 -24.88
C ALA A 36 24.22 -23.88 -25.22
N ASP A 37 24.73 -24.28 -26.39
CA ASP A 37 24.72 -25.68 -26.86
C ASP A 37 25.82 -26.53 -26.21
N GLY A 38 26.73 -25.92 -25.44
CA GLY A 38 27.82 -26.62 -24.75
C GLY A 38 28.93 -27.18 -25.67
N LEU A 39 28.75 -27.05 -26.99
CA LEU A 39 29.71 -27.46 -28.01
C LEU A 39 30.64 -26.28 -28.35
N PRO A 40 31.97 -26.50 -28.45
CA PRO A 40 32.89 -25.50 -28.94
C PRO A 40 32.58 -25.23 -30.41
N LYS A 41 31.80 -24.18 -30.69
CA LYS A 41 31.63 -23.65 -32.03
C LYS A 41 32.88 -22.83 -32.36
N LEU A 42 33.61 -23.22 -33.40
CA LEU A 42 34.56 -22.31 -34.04
C LEU A 42 33.72 -21.18 -34.67
N LEU A 43 33.47 -20.14 -33.90
CA LEU A 43 32.96 -18.90 -34.45
C LEU A 43 34.11 -18.26 -35.20
N THR A 44 33.95 -18.12 -36.52
CA THR A 44 34.79 -17.23 -37.32
C THR A 44 34.78 -15.85 -36.66
N GLY A 45 35.94 -15.20 -36.51
CA GLY A 45 36.11 -14.03 -35.63
C GLY A 45 35.01 -12.98 -35.74
N ASP A 46 34.50 -12.72 -36.95
CA ASP A 46 33.45 -11.75 -37.22
C ASP A 46 32.09 -12.11 -36.59
N ALA A 47 31.69 -13.38 -36.64
CA ALA A 47 30.43 -13.85 -36.07
C ALA A 47 30.46 -13.84 -34.53
N PHE A 48 31.63 -14.11 -33.94
CA PHE A 48 31.82 -13.97 -32.50
C PHE A 48 31.75 -12.50 -32.10
N GLN A 49 32.44 -11.62 -32.84
CA GLN A 49 32.46 -10.18 -32.56
C GLN A 49 31.04 -9.60 -32.59
N ALA A 50 30.26 -9.91 -33.63
CA ALA A 50 28.86 -9.47 -33.72
C ALA A 50 28.01 -9.93 -32.51
N CYS A 51 28.18 -11.18 -32.06
CA CYS A 51 27.44 -11.69 -30.91
C CYS A 51 27.85 -11.03 -29.58
N VAL A 52 29.13 -10.71 -29.40
CA VAL A 52 29.62 -9.94 -28.25
C VAL A 52 29.06 -8.52 -28.26
N ASP A 53 29.09 -7.86 -29.43
CA ASP A 53 28.58 -6.50 -29.59
C ASP A 53 27.06 -6.42 -29.31
N GLU A 54 26.30 -7.41 -29.79
CA GLU A 54 24.87 -7.54 -29.51
C GLU A 54 24.58 -7.74 -28.02
N HIS A 55 25.33 -8.61 -27.36
CA HIS A 55 25.18 -8.85 -25.92
C HIS A 55 25.54 -7.61 -25.10
N GLU A 56 26.61 -6.89 -25.45
CA GLU A 56 26.98 -5.64 -24.78
C GLU A 56 25.93 -4.55 -25.00
N ALA A 57 25.38 -4.44 -26.22
CA ALA A 57 24.30 -3.52 -26.52
C ALA A 57 23.02 -3.87 -25.75
N ALA A 58 22.66 -5.16 -25.63
CA ALA A 58 21.54 -5.61 -24.83
C ALA A 58 21.74 -5.28 -23.34
N ALA A 59 22.92 -5.60 -22.78
CA ALA A 59 23.23 -5.28 -21.38
C ALA A 59 23.19 -3.77 -21.09
N LYS A 60 23.57 -2.92 -22.04
CA LYS A 60 23.43 -1.46 -21.92
C LYS A 60 21.96 -1.02 -21.93
N ARG A 61 21.12 -1.62 -22.78
CA ARG A 61 19.67 -1.33 -22.82
C ARG A 61 18.99 -1.76 -21.52
N ASP A 62 19.26 -2.97 -21.04
CA ASP A 62 18.68 -3.48 -19.79
C ASP A 62 19.02 -2.60 -18.58
N LYS A 63 20.28 -2.14 -18.49
CA LYS A 63 20.69 -1.18 -17.44
C LYS A 63 19.93 0.14 -17.56
N ALA A 64 19.80 0.69 -18.76
CA ALA A 64 19.06 1.93 -18.98
C ALA A 64 17.57 1.79 -18.63
N GLU A 65 16.95 0.65 -18.95
CA GLU A 65 15.57 0.35 -18.55
C GLU A 65 15.41 0.24 -17.03
N GLN A 66 16.33 -0.43 -16.35
CA GLN A 66 16.33 -0.52 -14.89
C GLN A 66 16.50 0.84 -14.23
N GLU A 67 17.41 1.68 -14.72
CA GLU A 67 17.59 3.05 -14.22
C GLU A 67 16.33 3.90 -14.45
N ASN A 68 15.69 3.79 -15.61
CA ASN A 68 14.45 4.50 -15.89
C ASN A 68 13.31 4.03 -14.98
N TRP A 69 13.21 2.72 -14.74
CA TRP A 69 12.24 2.16 -13.80
C TRP A 69 12.48 2.65 -12.36
N GLN A 70 13.74 2.71 -11.92
CA GLN A 70 14.10 3.26 -10.60
C GLN A 70 13.70 4.73 -10.49
N LYS A 71 14.02 5.56 -11.50
CA LYS A 71 13.64 6.97 -11.53
C LYS A 71 12.13 7.17 -11.45
N GLN A 72 11.35 6.37 -12.19
CA GLN A 72 9.89 6.45 -12.13
C GLN A 72 9.36 6.09 -10.75
N LYS A 73 9.94 5.07 -10.12
CA LYS A 73 9.58 4.65 -8.76
C LYS A 73 9.92 5.73 -7.73
N GLU A 74 11.08 6.37 -7.86
CA GLU A 74 11.48 7.49 -7.00
C GLU A 74 10.50 8.65 -7.11
N VAL A 75 10.20 9.12 -8.33
CA VAL A 75 9.23 10.20 -8.57
C VAL A 75 7.85 9.86 -7.99
N GLN A 76 7.36 8.64 -8.20
CA GLN A 76 6.08 8.22 -7.60
C GLN A 76 6.16 8.17 -6.07
N SER A 77 7.28 7.73 -5.50
CA SER A 77 7.47 7.65 -4.06
C SER A 77 7.51 9.04 -3.41
N GLU A 78 8.16 10.01 -4.04
CA GLU A 78 8.20 11.40 -3.60
C GLU A 78 6.82 12.05 -3.65
N LEU A 79 6.10 11.87 -4.76
CA LEU A 79 4.73 12.37 -4.91
C LEU A 79 3.79 11.78 -3.84
N MET A 80 3.93 10.48 -3.59
CA MET A 80 3.17 9.78 -2.56
C MET A 80 3.55 10.22 -1.14
N ALA A 81 4.82 10.53 -0.88
CA ALA A 81 5.29 11.03 0.41
C ALA A 81 4.71 12.44 0.68
N ALA A 82 4.83 13.36 -0.28
CA ALA A 82 4.27 14.69 -0.17
C ALA A 82 2.75 14.66 0.05
N TRP A 83 2.02 13.80 -0.67
CA TRP A 83 0.59 13.65 -0.46
C TRP A 83 0.25 13.13 0.94
N LYS A 84 1.00 12.15 1.46
CA LYS A 84 0.80 11.62 2.83
C LYS A 84 1.02 12.69 3.89
N GLU A 85 2.02 13.53 3.75
CA GLU A 85 2.27 14.64 4.68
C GLU A 85 1.11 15.63 4.70
N MET A 86 0.62 16.02 3.51
CA MET A 86 -0.54 16.89 3.40
C MET A 86 -1.81 16.27 3.98
N ASP A 87 -2.06 14.99 3.71
CA ASP A 87 -3.21 14.24 4.23
C ASP A 87 -3.15 14.10 5.76
N ASN A 88 -1.97 13.82 6.31
CA ASN A 88 -1.77 13.75 7.76
C ASN A 88 -2.00 15.11 8.43
N ALA A 89 -1.47 16.19 7.86
CA ALA A 89 -1.70 17.54 8.36
C ALA A 89 -3.20 17.91 8.32
N TRP A 90 -3.90 17.53 7.25
CA TRP A 90 -5.35 17.71 7.12
C TRP A 90 -6.12 16.92 8.20
N LYS A 91 -5.79 15.65 8.41
CA LYS A 91 -6.41 14.82 9.46
C LYS A 91 -6.21 15.44 10.84
N GLN A 92 -5.01 15.94 11.12
CA GLN A 92 -4.68 16.58 12.39
C GLN A 92 -5.52 17.84 12.62
N ARG A 93 -5.63 18.75 11.64
CA ARG A 93 -6.49 19.94 11.75
C ARG A 93 -7.96 19.59 11.97
N ASN A 94 -8.46 18.57 11.27
CA ASN A 94 -9.83 18.11 11.43
C ASN A 94 -10.07 17.45 12.80
N LYS A 95 -9.08 16.74 13.34
CA LYS A 95 -9.10 16.19 14.69
C LYS A 95 -9.17 17.31 15.73
N GLU A 96 -8.28 18.29 15.66
CA GLU A 96 -8.26 19.46 16.56
C GLU A 96 -9.59 20.23 16.52
N ARG A 97 -10.17 20.43 15.32
CA ARG A 97 -11.48 21.08 15.19
C ARG A 97 -12.61 20.30 15.86
N ARG A 98 -12.56 18.96 15.84
CA ARG A 98 -13.54 18.12 16.52
C ARG A 98 -13.34 18.18 18.03
N GLU A 99 -12.11 18.10 18.51
CA GLU A 99 -11.77 18.20 19.93
C GLU A 99 -12.23 19.54 20.52
N ALA A 100 -11.89 20.66 19.88
CA ALA A 100 -12.35 21.98 20.30
C ALA A 100 -13.88 22.08 20.35
N TYR A 101 -14.59 21.50 19.37
CA TYR A 101 -16.05 21.44 19.40
C TYR A 101 -16.59 20.57 20.56
N HIS A 102 -15.94 19.44 20.85
CA HIS A 102 -16.32 18.60 21.99
C HIS A 102 -16.11 19.34 23.31
N ASP A 103 -15.00 20.05 23.47
CA ASP A 103 -14.71 20.86 24.66
C ASP A 103 -15.73 21.99 24.83
N GLU A 104 -16.02 22.76 23.77
CA GLU A 104 -17.07 23.78 23.78
C GLU A 104 -18.44 23.19 24.13
N LEU A 105 -18.75 22.01 23.58
CA LEU A 105 -20.00 21.33 23.84
C LEU A 105 -20.10 20.87 25.30
N HIS A 106 -19.00 20.39 25.89
CA HIS A 106 -18.93 20.01 27.29
C HIS A 106 -19.12 21.23 28.20
N LEU A 107 -18.46 22.35 27.92
CA LEU A 107 -18.64 23.61 28.66
C LEU A 107 -20.08 24.11 28.56
N TRP A 108 -20.67 24.09 27.36
CA TRP A 108 -22.06 24.47 27.17
C TRP A 108 -23.04 23.56 27.93
N GLN A 109 -22.77 22.26 28.00
CA GLN A 109 -23.58 21.31 28.78
C GLN A 109 -23.48 21.59 30.28
N ALA A 110 -22.27 21.86 30.80
CA ALA A 110 -22.05 22.20 32.20
C ALA A 110 -22.79 23.50 32.58
N GLU A 111 -22.65 24.56 31.78
CA GLU A 111 -23.33 25.84 32.00
C GLU A 111 -24.86 25.68 31.96
N ARG A 112 -25.37 24.90 31.00
CA ARG A 112 -26.81 24.62 30.91
C ARG A 112 -27.33 23.86 32.13
N ALA A 113 -26.54 22.93 32.67
CA ALA A 113 -26.88 22.21 33.89
C ALA A 113 -26.90 23.14 35.10
N LEU A 114 -25.91 24.05 35.21
CA LEU A 114 -25.82 25.05 36.27
C LEU A 114 -27.01 26.03 36.21
N ALA A 115 -27.32 26.58 35.03
CA ALA A 115 -28.47 27.46 34.84
C ALA A 115 -29.78 26.79 35.27
N LYS A 116 -29.94 25.49 34.96
CA LYS A 116 -31.09 24.69 35.40
C LYS A 116 -31.14 24.55 36.92
N GLN A 117 -30.00 24.31 37.58
CA GLN A 117 -29.91 24.21 39.04
C GLN A 117 -30.28 25.54 39.73
N GLU A 118 -29.88 26.67 39.13
CA GLU A 118 -30.20 28.02 39.64
C GLU A 118 -31.61 28.51 39.26
N GLY A 119 -32.37 27.74 38.48
CA GLY A 119 -33.68 28.15 37.98
C GLY A 119 -33.63 29.30 36.95
N ARG A 120 -32.46 29.53 36.33
CA ARG A 120 -32.25 30.53 35.29
C ARG A 120 -32.42 29.92 33.90
N HIS A 121 -32.81 30.74 32.93
CA HIS A 121 -32.83 30.33 31.53
C HIS A 121 -31.45 30.53 30.89
N SER A 122 -30.85 29.47 30.34
CA SER A 122 -29.59 29.57 29.60
C SER A 122 -29.84 30.25 28.24
N SER A 123 -29.38 31.49 28.06
CA SER A 123 -29.47 32.21 26.77
C SER A 123 -28.39 31.79 25.77
N GLN A 124 -27.41 30.98 26.20
CA GLN A 124 -26.31 30.52 25.35
C GLN A 124 -26.78 29.50 24.30
N LYS A 125 -26.40 29.74 23.05
CA LYS A 125 -26.71 28.85 21.92
C LYS A 125 -25.79 27.63 21.97
N LYS A 126 -26.33 26.46 21.62
CA LYS A 126 -25.55 25.23 21.49
C LYS A 126 -24.45 25.42 20.43
N PRO A 127 -23.18 25.08 20.74
CA PRO A 127 -22.10 25.04 19.76
C PRO A 127 -22.47 24.16 18.56
N LYS A 128 -21.92 24.48 17.38
CA LYS A 128 -22.15 23.72 16.14
C LYS A 128 -20.81 23.42 15.49
N LEU A 129 -20.59 22.14 15.16
CA LEU A 129 -19.43 21.75 14.38
C LEU A 129 -19.63 22.25 12.94
N GLY A 130 -18.75 23.15 12.51
CA GLY A 130 -18.74 23.67 11.14
C GLY A 130 -18.40 22.57 10.11
N LYS A 131 -18.41 22.93 8.82
CA LYS A 131 -17.96 22.02 7.76
C LYS A 131 -16.49 21.66 7.99
N LEU A 132 -16.17 20.37 7.96
CA LEU A 132 -14.80 19.89 8.01
C LEU A 132 -14.12 20.09 6.65
N GLU A 133 -12.80 20.22 6.66
CA GLU A 133 -12.03 20.28 5.42
C GLU A 133 -12.16 18.93 4.68
N VAL A 134 -12.18 18.95 3.36
CA VAL A 134 -12.21 17.75 2.50
C VAL A 134 -10.78 17.34 2.15
N ALA A 135 -10.50 16.03 2.13
CA ALA A 135 -9.18 15.50 1.80
C ALA A 135 -8.79 15.80 0.35
N ALA A 136 -7.49 16.01 0.10
CA ALA A 136 -6.96 16.16 -1.26
C ALA A 136 -7.01 14.81 -2.01
N PRO A 137 -7.33 14.81 -3.32
CA PRO A 137 -7.38 13.58 -4.11
C PRO A 137 -6.01 12.91 -4.15
N LYS A 138 -6.01 11.57 -4.09
CA LYS A 138 -4.78 10.77 -4.10
C LYS A 138 -4.15 10.78 -5.50
N PRO A 139 -2.84 11.04 -5.63
CA PRO A 139 -2.15 10.97 -6.90
C PRO A 139 -2.21 9.55 -7.48
N GLY A 140 -2.67 9.42 -8.74
CA GLY A 140 -2.75 8.16 -9.48
C GLY A 140 -4.07 7.39 -9.36
N GLY A 141 -5.04 7.87 -8.57
CA GLY A 141 -6.42 7.39 -8.64
C GLY A 141 -7.22 8.28 -9.57
N GLU A 142 -7.62 7.80 -10.75
CA GLU A 142 -8.69 8.44 -11.51
C GLU A 142 -9.89 8.61 -10.57
N SER A 143 -10.18 9.87 -10.24
CA SER A 143 -11.29 10.23 -9.37
C SER A 143 -12.56 10.03 -10.19
N VAL A 144 -13.08 8.80 -10.18
CA VAL A 144 -14.42 8.51 -10.68
C VAL A 144 -15.39 9.13 -9.69
N ASP A 145 -15.70 10.39 -9.94
CA ASP A 145 -16.69 11.18 -9.23
C ASP A 145 -18.07 10.57 -9.53
N GLY A 146 -18.53 9.70 -8.63
CA GLY A 146 -19.87 9.14 -8.61
C GLY A 146 -20.46 9.39 -7.24
N GLY A 147 -20.93 10.61 -7.00
CA GLY A 147 -21.51 11.03 -5.73
C GLY A 147 -22.63 10.10 -5.25
N VAL A 148 -22.42 9.47 -4.10
CA VAL A 148 -23.49 9.12 -3.16
C VAL A 148 -22.98 9.43 -1.76
N ALA A 149 -23.56 10.46 -1.17
CA ALA A 149 -23.52 10.66 0.27
C ALA A 149 -24.20 9.46 0.96
N GLY A 150 -23.45 8.71 1.74
CA GLY A 150 -23.96 7.57 2.50
C GLY A 150 -22.88 7.07 3.46
N GLY A 151 -22.86 7.63 4.66
CA GLY A 151 -21.84 7.35 5.66
C GLY A 151 -22.00 6.00 6.34
N HIS A 152 -20.90 5.27 6.50
CA HIS A 152 -20.58 4.49 7.70
C HIS A 152 -19.12 4.02 7.59
N SER A 153 -18.17 4.80 8.11
CA SER A 153 -16.82 4.30 8.38
C SER A 153 -16.76 4.05 9.89
N GLY A 154 -17.20 2.85 10.29
CA GLY A 154 -17.04 2.35 11.65
C GLY A 154 -15.55 2.22 11.97
N GLY A 155 -15.19 2.74 13.14
CA GLY A 155 -13.82 2.86 13.61
C GLY A 155 -13.15 1.49 13.81
N ASN A 156 -11.89 1.46 13.41
CA ASN A 156 -10.91 0.48 13.85
C ASN A 156 -10.53 0.85 15.30
N GLU A 157 -11.10 0.16 16.28
CA GLU A 157 -10.64 0.19 17.67
C GLU A 157 -9.52 -0.84 17.79
N GLU A 158 -8.29 -0.39 17.55
CA GLU A 158 -7.10 -1.08 18.02
C GLU A 158 -6.95 -0.80 19.51
N GLU A 159 -7.59 -1.64 20.34
CA GLU A 159 -7.28 -1.73 21.76
C GLU A 159 -6.00 -2.56 21.91
N SER A 160 -4.89 -1.85 21.95
CA SER A 160 -3.60 -2.34 22.41
C SER A 160 -3.60 -2.25 23.94
N ASP A 161 -3.90 -3.35 24.64
CA ASP A 161 -3.67 -3.46 26.08
C ASP A 161 -2.42 -4.32 26.35
N ASP A 162 -1.43 -3.62 26.90
CA ASP A 162 -0.10 -4.05 27.31
C ASP A 162 -0.20 -4.77 28.65
N GLY A 163 -0.21 -6.11 28.59
CA GLY A 163 -0.21 -7.00 29.75
C GLY A 163 1.16 -7.65 29.98
N THR A 164 2.19 -6.85 30.22
CA THR A 164 3.49 -7.35 30.68
C THR A 164 3.35 -7.90 32.12
N GLN A 165 3.30 -9.23 32.28
CA GLN A 165 3.53 -9.90 33.57
C GLN A 165 4.72 -10.85 33.46
N THR A 166 5.89 -10.26 33.66
CA THR A 166 7.06 -10.96 34.22
C THR A 166 6.95 -10.87 35.74
N ASP A 167 6.95 -12.01 36.45
CA ASP A 167 7.82 -12.28 37.61
C ASP A 167 7.51 -13.63 38.26
N GLY A 168 8.58 -14.43 38.49
CA GLY A 168 8.76 -15.16 39.75
C GLY A 168 8.29 -16.61 39.87
N GLY A 169 9.25 -17.54 39.96
CA GLY A 169 9.07 -18.87 40.58
C GLY A 169 9.92 -19.96 39.91
N SER A 170 11.24 -19.98 40.13
CA SER A 170 11.94 -20.64 41.25
C SER A 170 12.09 -22.15 41.07
N ASP A 171 13.36 -22.56 41.11
CA ASP A 171 13.93 -23.90 41.20
C ASP A 171 13.29 -24.78 42.30
N ASP A 172 13.28 -26.10 42.12
CA ASP A 172 14.12 -27.05 42.89
C ASP A 172 13.81 -28.52 42.51
N ASP A 173 14.87 -29.33 42.55
CA ASP A 173 15.05 -30.81 42.54
C ASP A 173 13.83 -31.75 42.47
#